data_AF-A0A1X7SJS2-F1
#
_entry.id   AF-A0A1X7SJS2-F1
#
_cell.length_a   1.000
_cell.length_b   1.000
_cell.length_c   1.000
_cell.angle_alpha   90.00
_cell.angle_beta   90.00
_cell.angle_gamma   90.00
#
_symmetry.space_group_name_H-M   'P 1'
#
loop_
_entity.id
_entity.type
_entity.pdbx_description
1 polymer ?
#
loop_
_entity_poly.entity_id
_entity_poly.type
_entity_poly.pdbx_seq_one_letter_code
_entity_poly.pdbx_strand_id
1 'polypeptide(L)'
;MSTLFDNILYGIDICPCYVGSTVAQQSFIGNDYYCESGNPDSYYQSGVMYPNDPLLDGKQCTPLESPCCTNPNLPWFHKTLANSTSDFIEMRLCGDEAPYAEDTPISFYEIYIK
;
A
#
# COMPACT_ATOMS: atom_id res chain seq x y z
N MET A 1 -2.46 -20.88 -11.22
CA MET A 1 -3.49 -19.81 -11.26
C MET A 1 -2.82 -18.47 -10.95
N SER A 2 -1.65 -18.23 -11.57
CA SER A 2 -0.86 -17.01 -11.51
C SER A 2 -0.80 -16.51 -12.95
N THR A 3 -1.45 -15.40 -13.23
CA THR A 3 -1.22 -14.53 -14.40
C THR A 3 -2.13 -13.32 -14.26
N LEU A 4 -1.89 -12.47 -13.26
CA LEU A 4 -2.47 -11.12 -13.21
C LEU A 4 -1.46 -10.05 -12.74
N PHE A 5 -0.20 -10.41 -12.45
CA PHE A 5 0.86 -9.46 -12.07
C PHE A 5 2.12 -9.53 -12.95
N ASP A 6 2.15 -10.37 -13.99
CA ASP A 6 3.36 -10.59 -14.80
C ASP A 6 3.55 -9.58 -15.95
N ASN A 7 3.40 -8.27 -15.71
CA ASN A 7 3.92 -7.25 -16.64
C ASN A 7 3.98 -5.88 -15.95
N ILE A 8 5.16 -5.51 -15.44
CA ILE A 8 5.88 -4.26 -15.75
C ILE A 8 7.20 -4.24 -14.96
N LEU A 9 8.30 -4.18 -15.71
CA LEU A 9 9.68 -3.82 -15.34
C LEU A 9 10.29 -4.36 -14.03
N TYR A 10 11.39 -5.10 -14.20
CA TYR A 10 12.46 -5.26 -13.23
C TYR A 10 12.65 -4.02 -12.31
N GLY A 11 12.37 -4.23 -11.02
CA GLY A 11 13.18 -3.69 -9.91
C GLY A 11 12.91 -2.26 -9.48
N ILE A 12 11.68 -1.95 -9.05
CA ILE A 12 11.48 -0.96 -8.00
C ILE A 12 10.18 -1.28 -7.26
N ASP A 13 10.35 -1.89 -6.10
CA ASP A 13 9.34 -2.24 -5.09
C ASP A 13 8.88 -0.94 -4.40
N ILE A 14 8.24 -0.05 -5.19
CA ILE A 14 7.92 1.32 -4.77
C ILE A 14 6.46 1.65 -4.99
N CYS A 15 5.95 2.52 -4.12
CA CYS A 15 4.59 3.00 -4.21
C CYS A 15 4.31 3.79 -5.51
N PRO A 16 3.10 3.72 -6.07
CA PRO A 16 2.72 4.56 -7.22
C PRO A 16 2.85 6.07 -6.93
N CYS A 17 2.71 6.48 -5.67
CA CYS A 17 2.85 7.87 -5.21
C CYS A 17 4.31 8.27 -4.91
N TYR A 18 5.27 7.36 -4.95
CA TYR A 18 6.68 7.65 -4.69
C TYR A 18 7.24 8.65 -5.70
N VAL A 19 8.12 9.55 -5.26
CA VAL A 19 8.72 10.59 -6.11
C VAL A 19 9.57 9.95 -7.21
N GLY A 20 9.16 10.14 -8.47
CA GLY A 20 9.83 9.54 -9.63
C GLY A 20 9.38 8.12 -9.97
N SER A 21 8.33 7.62 -9.31
CA SER A 21 7.72 6.33 -9.64
C SER A 21 7.20 6.30 -11.07
N THR A 22 7.45 5.18 -11.75
CA THR A 22 6.85 4.84 -13.04
C THR A 22 5.76 3.79 -12.91
N VAL A 23 5.51 3.31 -11.68
CA VAL A 23 4.48 2.31 -11.39
C VAL A 23 3.11 2.96 -11.53
N ALA A 24 2.31 2.42 -12.46
CA ALA A 24 0.95 2.89 -12.64
C ALA A 24 0.06 2.42 -11.49
N GLN A 25 -0.79 3.32 -10.99
CA GLN A 25 -1.88 2.90 -10.12
C GLN A 25 -2.82 1.95 -10.88
N GLN A 26 -3.25 0.87 -10.23
CA GLN A 26 -4.23 -0.03 -10.81
C GLN A 26 -5.53 0.73 -11.14
N SER A 27 -6.02 0.59 -12.37
CA SER A 27 -7.13 1.42 -12.87
C SER A 27 -8.45 1.19 -12.11
N PHE A 28 -8.66 -0.03 -11.59
CA PHE A 28 -9.88 -0.39 -10.88
C PHE A 28 -9.94 0.12 -9.43
N ILE A 29 -8.81 0.53 -8.84
CA ILE A 29 -8.73 1.11 -7.48
C ILE A 29 -8.57 2.63 -7.47
N GLY A 30 -8.46 3.30 -8.64
CA GLY A 30 -8.01 4.71 -8.80
C GLY A 30 -8.20 5.62 -7.59
N ASN A 31 -7.22 6.36 -7.07
CA ASN A 31 -7.20 7.10 -5.79
C ASN A 31 -7.62 6.40 -4.46
N ASP A 32 -8.28 5.24 -4.47
CA ASP A 32 -8.73 4.52 -3.27
C ASP A 32 -7.70 3.49 -2.77
N TYR A 33 -6.46 3.95 -2.57
CA TYR A 33 -5.34 3.13 -2.13
C TYR A 33 -4.42 3.94 -1.24
N TYR A 34 -3.86 3.31 -0.21
CA TYR A 34 -2.67 3.81 0.48
C TYR A 34 -1.52 2.86 0.16
N CYS A 35 -0.30 3.37 0.22
CA CYS A 35 0.90 2.59 -0.02
C CYS A 35 2.03 3.15 0.85
N GLU A 36 2.81 2.26 1.44
CA GLU A 36 4.05 2.55 2.14
C GLU A 36 5.01 1.38 1.90
N SER A 37 6.30 1.62 1.72
CA SER A 37 7.27 0.54 1.45
C SER A 37 7.65 -0.22 2.72
N GLY A 38 7.52 0.42 3.89
CA GLY A 38 7.95 -0.13 5.17
C GLY A 38 9.47 -0.31 5.24
N ASN A 39 10.21 0.39 4.39
CA ASN A 39 11.65 0.43 4.35
C ASN A 39 12.12 1.87 4.05
N PRO A 40 12.78 2.56 4.99
CA PRO A 40 13.16 3.95 4.80
C PRO A 40 14.39 4.12 3.91
N ASP A 41 14.98 3.02 3.42
CA ASP A 41 16.21 3.01 2.64
C ASP A 41 15.95 2.67 1.17
N SER A 42 16.86 3.10 0.29
CA SER A 42 16.79 2.81 -1.16
C SER A 42 17.21 1.36 -1.52
N TYR A 43 17.34 0.47 -0.54
CA TYR A 43 17.71 -0.93 -0.71
C TYR A 43 17.04 -1.75 0.39
N TYR A 44 16.68 -3.00 0.10
CA TYR A 44 16.16 -3.93 1.11
C TYR A 44 17.21 -4.99 1.46
N GLN A 45 17.12 -5.54 2.68
CA GLN A 45 17.88 -6.71 3.09
C GLN A 45 16.93 -7.85 3.45
N SER A 46 17.10 -9.00 2.79
CA SER A 46 16.27 -10.18 3.04
C SER A 46 16.33 -10.63 4.51
N GLY A 47 15.16 -10.87 5.11
CA GLY A 47 15.02 -11.33 6.49
C GLY A 47 15.24 -10.25 7.56
N VAL A 48 15.33 -8.97 7.17
CA VAL A 48 15.42 -7.84 8.10
C VAL A 48 14.07 -7.15 8.20
N MET A 49 13.60 -6.99 9.44
CA MET A 49 12.47 -6.12 9.76
C MET A 49 12.97 -4.70 9.97
N TYR A 50 12.23 -3.71 9.45
CA TYR A 50 12.51 -2.28 9.62
C TYR A 50 11.51 -1.65 10.60
N PRO A 51 11.62 -1.90 11.92
CA PRO A 51 10.62 -1.45 12.89
C PRO A 51 10.56 0.08 13.07
N ASN A 52 11.53 0.81 12.51
CA ASN A 52 11.62 2.26 12.58
C ASN A 52 10.93 2.97 11.40
N ASP A 53 10.36 2.20 10.47
CA ASP A 53 9.53 2.71 9.39
C ASP A 53 8.20 1.95 9.38
N PRO A 54 7.32 2.20 10.38
CA PRO A 54 6.08 1.47 10.50
C PRO A 54 5.14 1.79 9.34
N LEU A 55 4.66 0.75 8.66
CA LEU A 55 3.75 0.89 7.53
C LEU A 55 2.55 1.78 7.86
N LEU A 56 2.30 2.75 6.98
CA LEU A 56 1.14 3.63 6.98
C LEU A 56 1.00 4.50 8.24
N ASP A 57 2.01 4.67 9.10
CA ASP A 57 1.82 5.44 10.33
C ASP A 57 1.75 6.96 10.14
N GLY A 58 2.02 7.43 8.93
CA GLY A 58 2.05 8.84 8.55
C GLY A 58 3.21 9.61 9.18
N LYS A 59 4.21 8.92 9.72
CA LYS A 59 5.39 9.49 10.37
C LYS A 59 6.65 8.94 9.72
N GLN A 60 7.75 9.64 9.95
CA GLN A 60 9.08 9.23 9.47
C GLN A 60 9.21 9.03 7.96
N CYS A 61 8.19 9.46 7.21
CA CYS A 61 8.11 9.39 5.77
C CYS A 61 9.32 10.06 5.13
N THR A 62 10.07 9.28 4.36
CA THR A 62 11.25 9.75 3.68
C THR A 62 10.86 10.80 2.64
N PRO A 63 11.77 11.69 2.19
CA PRO A 63 11.45 12.66 1.13
C PRO A 63 10.87 12.01 -0.13
N LEU A 64 11.23 10.75 -0.40
CA LEU A 64 10.83 10.01 -1.59
C LEU A 64 9.42 9.41 -1.44
N GLU A 65 9.00 9.04 -0.24
CA GLU A 65 7.64 8.57 0.08
C GLU A 65 6.71 9.67 0.55
N SER A 66 7.22 10.89 0.75
CA SER A 66 6.45 12.03 1.23
C SER A 66 5.09 12.24 0.53
N PRO A 67 4.91 12.01 -0.79
CA PRO A 67 3.59 12.14 -1.41
C PRO A 67 2.59 11.05 -0.98
N CYS A 68 3.07 9.86 -0.63
CA CYS A 68 2.27 8.75 -0.10
C CYS A 68 1.75 9.01 1.33
N CYS A 69 2.48 9.84 2.07
CA CYS A 69 2.26 10.11 3.48
C CYS A 69 1.39 11.36 3.75
N THR A 70 0.56 11.76 2.79
CA THR A 70 -0.22 13.01 2.87
C THR A 70 -1.67 12.83 3.33
N ASN A 71 -2.15 11.59 3.46
CA ASN A 71 -3.55 11.35 3.79
C ASN A 71 -3.84 11.67 5.27
N PRO A 72 -4.80 12.55 5.58
CA PRO A 72 -5.11 12.94 6.96
C PRO A 72 -5.72 11.79 7.80
N ASN A 73 -6.15 10.69 7.18
CA ASN A 73 -6.70 9.53 7.89
C ASN A 73 -5.65 8.50 8.31
N LEU A 74 -4.38 8.67 7.94
CA LEU A 74 -3.30 7.81 8.45
C LEU A 74 -3.33 7.80 10.00
N PRO A 75 -3.17 6.63 10.64
CA PRO A 75 -2.64 5.40 10.06
C PRO A 75 -3.66 4.42 9.46
N TRP A 76 -4.93 4.82 9.42
CA TRP A 76 -6.01 3.94 9.01
C TRP A 76 -6.35 4.17 7.55
N PHE A 77 -6.30 3.10 6.75
CA PHE A 77 -7.01 3.13 5.48
C PHE A 77 -8.50 3.34 5.76
N HIS A 78 -9.00 4.52 5.41
CA HIS A 78 -10.38 4.91 5.64
C HIS A 78 -11.03 5.32 4.33
N LYS A 79 -12.09 4.60 3.97
CA LYS A 79 -12.90 4.87 2.79
C LYS A 79 -14.37 5.00 3.18
N THR A 80 -14.93 6.18 2.92
CA THR A 80 -16.38 6.39 2.97
C THR A 80 -16.94 6.31 1.55
N LEU A 81 -17.95 5.46 1.36
CA LEU A 81 -18.71 5.43 0.11
C LEU A 81 -19.68 6.60 0.09
N ALA A 82 -19.64 7.41 -0.98
CA ALA A 82 -20.48 8.61 -1.10
C ALA A 82 -21.98 8.28 -1.22
N ASN A 83 -22.29 7.11 -1.76
CA ASN A 83 -23.65 6.62 -1.97
C ASN A 83 -23.82 5.25 -1.32
N SER A 84 -25.04 4.91 -0.94
CA SER A 84 -25.38 3.53 -0.56
C SER A 84 -25.14 2.60 -1.73
N THR A 85 -24.60 1.41 -1.47
CA THR A 85 -24.39 0.38 -2.49
C THR A 85 -24.98 -0.95 -2.04
N SER A 86 -25.41 -1.75 -3.01
CA SER A 86 -25.74 -3.17 -2.84
C SER A 86 -24.65 -4.09 -3.36
N ASP A 87 -23.59 -3.53 -3.94
CA ASP A 87 -22.48 -4.29 -4.50
C ASP A 87 -21.59 -4.85 -3.39
N PHE A 88 -20.84 -5.92 -3.72
CA PHE A 88 -19.83 -6.44 -2.81
C PHE A 88 -18.72 -5.42 -2.59
N ILE A 89 -18.35 -5.22 -1.32
CA ILE A 89 -17.20 -4.40 -0.95
C ILE A 89 -15.98 -5.32 -0.90
N GLU A 90 -14.94 -4.96 -1.65
CA GLU A 90 -13.67 -5.67 -1.67
C GLU A 90 -12.56 -4.80 -1.06
N MET A 91 -11.79 -5.37 -0.14
CA MET A 91 -10.55 -4.80 0.36
C MET A 91 -9.40 -5.69 -0.09
N ARG A 92 -8.40 -5.11 -0.76
CA ARG A 92 -7.20 -5.82 -1.21
C ARG A 92 -5.99 -5.34 -0.44
N LEU A 93 -5.22 -6.28 0.08
CA LEU A 93 -3.84 -6.04 0.49
C LEU A 93 -2.96 -6.45 -0.69
N CYS A 94 -2.21 -5.50 -1.23
CA CYS A 94 -1.31 -5.73 -2.34
C CYS A 94 0.11 -5.79 -1.79
N GLY A 95 0.83 -6.81 -2.25
CA GLY A 95 2.27 -6.98 -2.05
C GLY A 95 2.89 -7.38 -3.39
N ASP A 96 4.18 -7.17 -3.55
CA ASP A 96 4.91 -7.48 -4.78
C ASP A 96 5.57 -8.87 -4.76
N GLU A 97 5.59 -9.50 -3.59
CA GLU A 97 6.21 -10.78 -3.34
C GLU A 97 5.19 -11.85 -2.94
N ALA A 98 5.66 -13.08 -2.79
CA ALA A 98 4.80 -14.18 -2.36
C ALA A 98 4.38 -14.01 -0.88
N PRO A 99 3.24 -14.58 -0.44
CA PRO A 99 2.73 -14.42 0.94
C PRO A 99 3.65 -14.89 2.08
N TYR A 100 4.76 -15.58 1.77
CA TYR A 100 5.77 -16.03 2.73
C TYR A 100 7.01 -15.12 2.77
N ALA A 101 7.06 -14.09 1.92
CA ALA A 101 8.16 -13.16 1.74
C ALA A 101 7.79 -11.71 2.10
N GLU A 102 6.52 -11.44 2.42
CA GLU A 102 6.06 -10.17 2.98
C GLU A 102 5.28 -10.41 4.27
N ASP A 103 5.77 -9.82 5.36
CA ASP A 103 5.07 -9.82 6.65
C ASP A 103 4.17 -8.59 6.74
N THR A 104 3.03 -8.61 6.05
CA THR A 104 2.00 -7.55 6.09
C THR A 104 0.74 -8.00 6.81
N PRO A 105 0.78 -8.23 8.14
CA PRO A 105 -0.39 -8.70 8.88
C PRO A 105 -1.48 -7.63 8.97
N ILE A 106 -2.70 -7.95 8.55
CA ILE A 106 -3.90 -7.19 8.92
C ILE A 106 -4.29 -7.60 10.33
N SER A 107 -4.17 -6.70 11.30
CA SER A 107 -4.59 -6.96 12.68
C SER A 107 -6.11 -6.98 12.80
N PHE A 108 -6.78 -5.95 12.28
CA PHE A 108 -8.24 -5.89 12.21
C PHE A 108 -8.71 -4.92 11.12
N TYR A 109 -9.96 -5.08 10.71
CA TYR A 109 -10.68 -4.16 9.84
C TYR A 109 -12.10 -3.97 10.38
N GLU A 110 -12.68 -2.81 10.12
CA GLU A 110 -14.02 -2.47 10.59
C GLU A 110 -14.87 -1.98 9.43
N ILE A 111 -16.14 -2.41 9.40
CA ILE A 111 -17.12 -1.98 8.40
C ILE A 111 -18.32 -1.42 9.14
N TYR A 112 -18.61 -0.15 8.88
CA TYR A 112 -19.70 0.58 9.49
C TYR A 112 -20.83 0.79 8.47
N ILE A 113 -22.04 0.38 8.84
CA ILE A 113 -23.27 0.59 8.05
C ILE A 113 -24.13 1.61 8.79
N LYS A 114 -24.62 2.62 8.07
CA LYS A 114 -25.44 3.70 8.62
C LYS A 114 -26.94 3.44 8.45
#